data_AF-A0A3Q0SUR0-F1
#
_entry.id   AF-A0A3Q0SUR0-F1
#
_cell.length_a   1.000
_cell.length_b   1.000
_cell.length_c   1.000
_cell.angle_alpha   90.00
_cell.angle_beta   90.00
_cell.angle_gamma   90.00
#
_symmetry.space_group_name_H-M   'P 1'
#
loop_
_entity.id
_entity.type
_entity.pdbx_description
1 polymer ?
#
loop_
_entity_poly.entity_id
_entity_poly.type
_entity_poly.pdbx_seq_one_letter_code
_entity_poly.pdbx_strand_id
1 'polypeptide(L)'
;MGFGRDLRNSHEGLLKLQDWELKLLETVKRFMTLRVKSDKEYATLLLSMTQQMEKQETADYVSTVSKSWSQVIRQTEALGRIMRSHADDLNSGPLHRLATLIRDKQQVKKSYQSLHQQLESHIHKVTRTDLDKLKVLYRQLSRDANNAKEKYREAVAKDKKNTMTTTGKTIFSILFPSCLALHIKQQDTTTW
;
A
#
# COMPACT_ATOMS: atom_id res chain seq x y z
N MET A 1 6.94 -19.54 0.91
CA MET A 1 7.44 -18.28 0.33
C MET A 1 6.43 -17.19 0.60
N GLY A 2 6.86 -15.96 0.81
CA GLY A 2 5.98 -14.83 1.10
C GLY A 2 6.75 -13.51 1.13
N PHE A 3 6.16 -12.45 0.58
CA PHE A 3 6.83 -11.15 0.42
C PHE A 3 7.39 -10.58 1.74
N GLY A 4 6.73 -10.83 2.87
CA GLY A 4 7.22 -10.36 4.18
C GLY A 4 8.56 -10.97 4.61
N ARG A 5 8.87 -12.18 4.15
CA ARG A 5 10.16 -12.85 4.42
C ARG A 5 11.16 -12.60 3.29
N ASP A 6 10.70 -12.71 2.05
CA ASP A 6 11.58 -12.80 0.88
C ASP A 6 11.89 -11.42 0.25
N LEU A 7 11.06 -10.40 0.52
CA LEU A 7 11.15 -9.05 -0.08
C LEU A 7 11.17 -7.93 0.98
N ARG A 8 11.67 -8.21 2.18
CA ARG A 8 11.63 -7.30 3.34
C ARG A 8 12.22 -5.90 3.04
N ASN A 9 13.22 -5.82 2.18
CA ASN A 9 13.91 -4.56 1.83
C ASN A 9 13.66 -4.14 0.36
N SER A 10 12.59 -4.64 -0.27
CA SER A 10 12.33 -4.47 -1.70
C SER A 10 11.11 -3.60 -1.98
N HIS A 11 10.89 -2.55 -1.17
CA HIS A 11 9.76 -1.63 -1.28
C HIS A 11 9.57 -1.10 -2.72
N GLU A 12 10.64 -0.57 -3.31
CA GLU A 12 10.62 -0.04 -4.69
C GLU A 12 10.26 -1.11 -5.73
N GLY A 13 10.71 -2.35 -5.53
CA GLY A 13 10.36 -3.47 -6.40
C GLY A 13 8.88 -3.81 -6.34
N LEU A 14 8.30 -3.80 -5.12
CA LEU A 14 6.87 -4.03 -4.90
C LEU A 14 6.01 -2.91 -5.51
N LEU A 15 6.43 -1.66 -5.40
CA LEU A 15 5.72 -0.54 -6.03
C LEU A 15 5.72 -0.65 -7.56
N LYS A 16 6.87 -0.94 -8.16
CA LYS A 16 6.99 -1.17 -9.60
C LYS A 16 6.12 -2.34 -10.06
N LEU A 17 6.10 -3.44 -9.29
CA LEU A 17 5.25 -4.60 -9.60
C LEU A 17 3.76 -4.21 -9.62
N GLN A 18 3.30 -3.45 -8.62
CA GLN A 18 1.92 -2.96 -8.56
C GLN A 18 1.60 -2.01 -9.72
N ASP A 19 2.55 -1.16 -10.13
CA ASP A 19 2.38 -0.29 -11.31
C ASP A 19 2.23 -1.07 -12.61
N TRP A 20 3.04 -2.12 -12.80
CA TRP A 20 2.91 -2.99 -13.96
C TRP A 20 1.61 -3.77 -13.98
N GLU A 21 1.16 -4.27 -12.82
CA GLU A 21 -0.13 -4.94 -12.70
C GLU A 21 -1.29 -3.99 -13.06
N LEU A 22 -1.29 -2.77 -12.53
CA LEU A 22 -2.30 -1.76 -12.88
C LEU A 22 -2.29 -1.42 -14.37
N LYS A 23 -1.10 -1.25 -14.97
CA LYS A 23 -0.96 -0.98 -16.41
C LYS A 23 -1.49 -2.14 -17.27
N LEU A 24 -1.25 -3.39 -16.85
CA LEU A 24 -1.80 -4.58 -17.49
C LEU A 24 -3.32 -4.58 -17.43
N LEU A 25 -3.91 -4.35 -16.25
CA LEU A 25 -5.36 -4.32 -16.07
C LEU A 25 -6.03 -3.22 -16.89
N GLU A 26 -5.42 -2.04 -16.98
CA GLU A 26 -5.91 -0.97 -17.87
C GLU A 26 -5.83 -1.35 -19.35
N THR A 27 -4.81 -2.11 -19.75
CA THR A 27 -4.68 -2.63 -21.11
C THR A 27 -5.81 -3.64 -21.41
N VAL A 28 -6.08 -4.56 -20.49
CA VAL A 28 -7.19 -5.53 -20.60
C VAL A 28 -8.53 -4.81 -20.67
N LYS A 29 -8.74 -3.76 -19.85
CA LYS A 29 -9.96 -2.95 -19.86
C LYS A 29 -10.18 -2.28 -21.22
N ARG A 30 -9.13 -1.68 -21.81
CA ARG A 30 -9.20 -1.08 -23.15
C ARG A 30 -9.53 -2.12 -24.21
N PHE A 31 -8.88 -3.29 -24.16
CA PHE A 31 -9.16 -4.40 -25.06
C PHE A 31 -10.63 -4.85 -24.98
N MET A 32 -11.15 -5.07 -23.77
CA MET A 32 -12.55 -5.45 -23.56
C MET A 32 -13.52 -4.37 -24.04
N THR A 33 -13.20 -3.10 -23.78
CA THR A 33 -14.01 -1.96 -24.27
C THR A 33 -14.08 -1.95 -25.80
N LEU A 34 -12.95 -2.18 -26.48
CA LEU A 34 -12.92 -2.29 -27.93
C LEU A 34 -13.71 -3.51 -28.42
N ARG A 35 -13.63 -4.64 -27.71
CA ARG A 35 -14.39 -5.85 -28.05
C ARG A 35 -15.90 -5.61 -27.95
N VAL A 36 -16.38 -4.99 -26.88
CA VAL A 36 -17.79 -4.59 -26.73
C VAL A 36 -18.24 -3.72 -27.90
N LYS A 37 -17.43 -2.72 -28.26
CA LYS A 37 -17.73 -1.82 -29.40
C LYS A 37 -17.81 -2.59 -30.72
N SER A 38 -16.79 -3.39 -31.02
CA SER A 38 -16.71 -4.22 -32.23
C SER A 38 -17.90 -5.17 -32.35
N ASP A 39 -18.26 -5.86 -31.26
CA ASP A 39 -19.34 -6.85 -31.28
C ASP A 39 -20.71 -6.15 -31.46
N LYS A 40 -20.91 -4.95 -30.90
CA LYS A 40 -22.12 -4.13 -31.12
C LYS A 40 -22.24 -3.63 -32.56
N GLU A 41 -21.14 -3.15 -33.14
CA GLU A 41 -21.11 -2.69 -34.53
C GLU A 41 -21.40 -3.85 -35.49
N TYR A 42 -20.76 -5.01 -35.28
CA TYR A 42 -20.99 -6.21 -36.07
C TYR A 42 -22.44 -6.72 -35.97
N ALA A 43 -22.97 -6.80 -34.75
CA ALA A 43 -24.38 -7.16 -34.53
C ALA A 43 -25.34 -6.22 -35.27
N THR A 44 -25.05 -4.91 -35.26
CA THR A 44 -25.87 -3.91 -35.95
C THR A 44 -25.83 -4.10 -37.46
N LEU A 45 -24.65 -4.39 -38.02
CA LEU A 45 -24.52 -4.68 -39.45
C LEU A 45 -25.32 -5.92 -39.86
N LEU A 46 -25.20 -7.03 -39.12
CA LEU A 46 -25.96 -8.26 -39.39
C LEU A 46 -27.47 -8.02 -39.37
N LEU A 47 -27.97 -7.34 -38.32
CA LEU A 47 -29.40 -7.05 -38.19
C LEU A 47 -29.92 -6.10 -39.27
N SER A 48 -29.10 -5.13 -39.70
CA SER A 48 -29.48 -4.22 -40.78
C SER A 48 -29.57 -4.95 -42.13
N MET A 49 -28.67 -5.89 -42.38
CA MET A 49 -28.65 -6.70 -43.61
C MET A 49 -29.90 -7.59 -43.69
N THR A 50 -30.27 -8.26 -42.59
CA THR A 50 -31.46 -9.12 -42.58
C THR A 50 -32.75 -8.32 -42.77
N GLN A 51 -32.86 -7.14 -42.16
CA GLN A 51 -34.01 -6.24 -42.35
C GLN A 51 -34.16 -5.71 -43.78
N GLN A 52 -33.07 -5.54 -44.52
CA GLN A 52 -33.13 -5.14 -45.93
C GLN A 52 -33.61 -6.28 -46.82
N MET A 53 -33.22 -7.52 -46.51
CA MET A 53 -33.59 -8.70 -47.29
C MET A 53 -35.06 -9.11 -47.11
N GLU A 54 -35.63 -8.95 -45.91
CA GLU A 54 -37.06 -9.22 -45.68
C GLU A 54 -38.00 -8.33 -46.51
N LYS A 55 -37.56 -7.10 -46.85
CA LYS A 55 -38.36 -6.17 -47.67
C LYS A 55 -38.45 -6.57 -49.15
N GLN A 56 -37.61 -7.50 -49.59
CA GLN A 56 -37.50 -7.91 -51.00
C GLN A 56 -38.39 -9.13 -51.33
N GLU A 57 -38.82 -9.91 -50.34
CA GLU A 57 -39.63 -11.13 -50.54
C GLU A 57 -41.14 -10.79 -50.71
N THR A 58 -41.53 -10.30 -51.90
CA THR A 58 -42.93 -10.05 -52.30
C THR A 58 -43.35 -10.89 -53.50
N ALA A 59 -42.81 -12.11 -53.64
CA ALA A 59 -43.15 -13.02 -54.74
C ALA A 59 -43.83 -14.30 -54.20
N ASP A 60 -45.04 -14.59 -54.68
CA ASP A 60 -45.93 -15.72 -54.31
C ASP A 60 -45.37 -17.13 -54.66
N TYR A 61 -44.08 -17.27 -54.99
CA TYR A 61 -43.46 -18.54 -55.40
C TYR A 61 -42.50 -19.10 -54.34
N VAL A 62 -42.97 -20.08 -53.57
CA VAL A 62 -42.20 -20.71 -52.49
C VAL A 62 -41.40 -21.93 -53.01
N SER A 63 -40.25 -21.66 -53.62
CA SER A 63 -39.25 -22.66 -53.99
C SER A 63 -38.52 -23.25 -52.77
N THR A 64 -37.99 -24.48 -52.85
CA THR A 64 -37.04 -25.04 -51.87
C THR A 64 -35.82 -24.14 -51.67
N VAL A 65 -35.39 -23.44 -52.72
CA VAL A 65 -34.32 -22.44 -52.67
C VAL A 65 -34.75 -21.23 -51.85
N SER A 66 -35.98 -20.75 -52.05
CA SER A 66 -36.55 -19.64 -51.25
C SER A 66 -36.64 -20.02 -49.77
N LYS A 67 -37.16 -21.20 -49.43
CA LYS A 67 -37.20 -21.68 -48.02
C LYS A 67 -35.80 -21.75 -47.39
N SER A 68 -34.82 -22.27 -48.14
CA SER A 68 -33.43 -22.34 -47.68
C SER A 68 -32.83 -20.95 -47.48
N TRP A 69 -33.16 -20.00 -48.35
CA TRP A 69 -32.70 -18.62 -48.26
C TRP A 69 -33.30 -17.88 -47.06
N SER A 70 -34.61 -17.96 -46.84
CA SER A 70 -35.26 -17.38 -45.67
C SER A 70 -34.69 -17.98 -44.36
N GLN A 71 -34.34 -19.27 -44.37
CA GLN A 71 -33.65 -19.90 -43.24
C GLN A 71 -32.27 -19.28 -42.99
N VAL A 72 -31.48 -18.98 -44.02
CA VAL A 72 -30.19 -18.29 -43.88
C VAL A 72 -30.40 -16.92 -43.25
N ILE A 73 -31.34 -16.11 -43.75
CA ILE A 73 -31.67 -14.79 -43.19
C ILE A 73 -32.00 -14.90 -41.70
N ARG A 74 -32.87 -15.84 -41.32
CA ARG A 74 -33.27 -16.07 -39.92
C ARG A 74 -32.09 -16.45 -39.03
N GLN A 75 -31.18 -17.30 -39.51
CA GLN A 75 -29.99 -17.68 -38.74
C GLN A 75 -28.99 -16.51 -38.60
N THR A 76 -28.83 -15.70 -39.65
CA THR A 76 -28.01 -14.48 -39.60
C THR A 76 -28.58 -13.46 -38.60
N GLU A 77 -29.90 -13.32 -38.54
CA GLU A 77 -30.57 -12.44 -37.57
C GLU A 77 -30.35 -12.94 -36.13
N ALA A 78 -30.52 -14.24 -35.91
CA ALA A 78 -30.27 -14.87 -34.61
C ALA A 78 -28.81 -14.66 -34.14
N LEU A 79 -27.83 -14.81 -35.05
CA LEU A 79 -26.43 -14.51 -34.76
C LEU A 79 -26.23 -13.04 -34.38
N GLY A 80 -26.87 -12.10 -35.08
CA GLY A 80 -26.85 -10.67 -34.74
C GLY A 80 -27.36 -10.40 -33.32
N ARG A 81 -28.47 -11.05 -32.91
CA ARG A 81 -29.01 -10.95 -31.54
C ARG A 81 -28.04 -11.52 -30.50
N ILE A 82 -27.44 -12.68 -30.76
CA ILE A 82 -26.44 -13.30 -29.87
C ILE A 82 -25.22 -12.38 -29.69
N MET A 83 -24.67 -11.85 -30.78
CA MET A 83 -23.53 -10.93 -30.73
C MET A 83 -23.81 -9.68 -29.90
N ARG A 84 -25.03 -9.13 -30.01
CA ARG A 84 -25.45 -7.99 -29.18
C ARG A 84 -25.53 -8.36 -27.70
N SER A 85 -26.12 -9.51 -27.36
CA SER A 85 -26.18 -10.01 -25.98
C SER A 85 -24.78 -10.18 -25.39
N HIS A 86 -23.87 -10.84 -26.11
CA HIS A 86 -22.50 -11.04 -25.65
C HIS A 86 -21.78 -9.72 -25.36
N ALA A 87 -22.01 -8.69 -26.19
CA ALA A 87 -21.43 -7.38 -25.96
C ALA A 87 -22.00 -6.71 -24.70
N ASP A 88 -23.30 -6.84 -24.45
CA ASP A 88 -23.95 -6.28 -23.25
C ASP A 88 -23.57 -7.04 -21.97
N ASP A 89 -23.47 -8.37 -22.03
CA ASP A 89 -23.02 -9.23 -20.93
C ASP A 89 -21.55 -8.94 -20.57
N LEU A 90 -20.69 -8.80 -21.57
CA LEU A 90 -19.29 -8.41 -21.38
C LEU A 90 -19.16 -7.02 -20.74
N ASN A 91 -19.98 -6.08 -21.20
CA ASN A 91 -19.95 -4.68 -20.75
C ASN A 91 -20.45 -4.53 -19.30
N SER A 92 -21.56 -5.17 -18.97
CA SER A 92 -22.21 -5.05 -17.66
C SER A 92 -21.58 -5.94 -16.58
N GLY A 93 -21.01 -7.09 -16.96
CA GLY A 93 -20.39 -8.03 -16.02
C GLY A 93 -18.87 -7.86 -15.91
N PRO A 94 -18.07 -8.57 -16.73
CA PRO A 94 -16.62 -8.60 -16.61
C PRO A 94 -15.95 -7.22 -16.68
N LEU A 95 -16.36 -6.35 -17.62
CA LEU A 95 -15.75 -5.03 -17.79
C LEU A 95 -16.00 -4.13 -16.56
N HIS A 96 -17.21 -4.16 -16.02
CA HIS A 96 -17.54 -3.43 -14.79
C HIS A 96 -16.72 -3.94 -13.59
N ARG A 97 -16.65 -5.27 -13.41
CA ARG A 97 -15.84 -5.88 -12.33
C ARG A 97 -14.36 -5.53 -12.45
N LEU A 98 -13.81 -5.53 -13.66
CA LEU A 98 -12.43 -5.13 -13.92
C LEU A 98 -12.19 -3.65 -13.57
N ALA A 99 -13.12 -2.76 -13.91
CA ALA A 99 -13.02 -1.34 -13.55
C ALA A 99 -13.04 -1.13 -12.03
N THR A 100 -13.83 -1.91 -11.29
CA THR A 100 -13.82 -1.89 -9.82
C THR A 100 -12.52 -2.44 -9.25
N LEU A 101 -12.03 -3.59 -9.75
CA LEU A 101 -10.75 -4.17 -9.34
C LEU A 101 -9.57 -3.20 -9.51
N ILE A 102 -9.54 -2.44 -10.61
CA ILE A 102 -8.49 -1.43 -10.84
C ILE A 102 -8.54 -0.34 -9.76
N ARG A 103 -9.72 0.17 -9.44
CA ARG A 103 -9.89 1.19 -8.38
C ARG A 103 -9.45 0.65 -7.01
N ASP A 104 -9.88 -0.57 -6.67
CA ASP A 104 -9.54 -1.20 -5.41
C ASP A 104 -8.01 -1.41 -5.30
N LYS A 105 -7.36 -1.86 -6.38
CA LYS A 105 -5.89 -2.00 -6.41
C LYS A 105 -5.16 -0.66 -6.28
N GLN A 106 -5.66 0.40 -6.91
CA GLN A 106 -5.11 1.75 -6.73
C GLN A 106 -5.22 2.22 -5.27
N GLN A 107 -6.33 1.94 -4.61
CA GLN A 107 -6.52 2.25 -3.20
C GLN A 107 -5.57 1.44 -2.32
N VAL A 108 -5.47 0.13 -2.53
CA VAL A 108 -4.55 -0.75 -1.79
C VAL A 108 -3.10 -0.28 -1.95
N LYS A 109 -2.67 0.10 -3.16
CA LYS A 109 -1.33 0.67 -3.40
C LYS A 109 -1.07 1.91 -2.54
N LYS A 110 -2.00 2.87 -2.53
CA LYS A 110 -1.90 4.09 -1.71
C LYS A 110 -1.80 3.77 -0.22
N SER A 111 -2.66 2.88 0.27
CA SER A 111 -2.64 2.45 1.68
C SER A 111 -1.32 1.78 2.06
N TYR A 112 -0.79 0.90 1.19
CA TYR A 112 0.52 0.27 1.40
C TYR A 112 1.65 1.30 1.50
N GLN A 113 1.69 2.28 0.59
CA GLN A 113 2.70 3.35 0.61
C GLN A 113 2.63 4.17 1.90
N SER A 114 1.43 4.58 2.30
CA SER A 114 1.22 5.31 3.56
C SER A 114 1.69 4.52 4.77
N LEU A 115 1.33 3.23 4.86
CA LEU A 115 1.72 2.37 5.98
C LEU A 115 3.24 2.17 6.02
N HIS A 116 3.87 1.97 4.86
CA HIS A 116 5.32 1.84 4.77
C HIS A 116 6.04 3.11 5.25
N GLN A 117 5.58 4.28 4.81
CA GLN A 117 6.15 5.57 5.27
C GLN A 117 5.98 5.79 6.77
N GLN A 118 4.81 5.45 7.33
CA GLN A 118 4.57 5.53 8.78
C GLN A 118 5.52 4.62 9.56
N LEU A 119 5.72 3.39 9.07
CA LEU A 119 6.64 2.43 9.70
C LEU A 119 8.08 2.92 9.65
N GLU A 120 8.56 3.38 8.49
CA GLU A 120 9.91 3.93 8.34
C GLU A 120 10.13 5.16 9.24
N SER A 121 9.14 6.06 9.32
CA SER A 121 9.20 7.21 10.22
C SER A 121 9.28 6.78 11.69
N HIS A 122 8.51 5.77 12.09
CA HIS A 122 8.51 5.27 13.45
C HIS A 122 9.85 4.59 13.80
N ILE A 123 10.36 3.74 12.90
CA ILE A 123 11.67 3.10 13.05
C ILE A 123 12.76 4.15 13.16
N HIS A 124 12.76 5.18 12.30
CA HIS A 124 13.75 6.25 12.35
C HIS A 124 13.68 7.01 13.68
N LYS A 125 12.47 7.41 14.11
CA LYS A 125 12.29 8.13 15.38
C LYS A 125 12.85 7.34 16.56
N VAL A 126 12.49 6.07 16.67
CA VAL A 126 12.90 5.19 17.76
C VAL A 126 14.40 4.91 17.71
N THR A 127 14.90 4.41 16.58
CA THR A 127 16.26 3.87 16.48
C THR A 127 17.35 4.93 16.28
N ARG A 128 16.98 6.14 15.83
CA ARG A 128 17.92 7.25 15.63
C ARG A 128 17.64 8.38 16.60
N THR A 129 16.50 9.02 16.46
CA THR A 129 16.22 10.28 17.16
C THR A 129 16.18 10.12 18.68
N ASP A 130 15.37 9.18 19.17
CA ASP A 130 15.17 9.02 20.62
C ASP A 130 16.36 8.31 21.26
N LEU A 131 16.97 7.35 20.56
CA LEU A 131 18.21 6.70 20.99
C LEU A 131 19.39 7.68 21.11
N ASP A 132 19.58 8.60 20.17
CA ASP A 132 20.69 9.56 20.25
C ASP A 132 20.46 10.62 21.33
N LYS A 133 19.21 11.07 21.54
CA LYS A 133 18.87 11.90 22.71
C LYS A 133 19.21 11.18 24.02
N LEU A 134 18.88 9.89 24.11
CA LEU A 134 19.15 9.08 25.28
C LEU A 134 20.66 8.98 25.57
N LYS A 135 21.47 8.72 24.52
CA LYS A 135 22.93 8.71 24.63
C LYS A 135 23.51 10.04 25.10
N VAL A 136 23.01 11.16 24.57
CA VAL A 136 23.48 12.50 24.95
C VAL A 136 23.16 12.76 26.42
N LEU A 137 21.94 12.47 26.86
CA LEU A 137 21.52 12.62 28.26
C LEU A 137 22.35 11.74 29.20
N TYR A 138 22.59 10.48 28.83
CA TYR A 138 23.42 9.58 29.61
C TYR A 138 24.86 10.09 29.77
N ARG A 139 25.50 10.53 28.67
CA ARG A 139 26.85 11.12 28.70
C ARG A 139 26.90 12.39 29.55
N GLN A 140 25.85 13.20 29.54
CA GLN A 140 25.75 14.38 30.39
C GLN A 140 25.69 14.00 31.87
N LEU A 141 24.76 13.13 32.25
CA LEU A 141 24.61 12.66 33.63
C LEU A 141 25.88 11.96 34.14
N SER A 142 26.58 11.21 33.28
CA SER A 142 27.84 10.57 33.63
C SER A 142 28.93 11.60 33.96
N ARG A 143 29.04 12.67 33.16
CA ARG A 143 29.95 13.79 33.44
C ARG A 143 29.57 14.50 34.75
N ASP A 144 28.30 14.76 34.96
CA ASP A 144 27.81 15.45 36.17
C ASP A 144 28.06 14.62 37.43
N ALA A 145 27.83 13.30 37.38
CA ALA A 145 28.15 12.39 38.47
C ALA A 145 29.66 12.33 38.77
N ASN A 146 30.51 12.31 37.74
CA ASN A 146 31.96 12.37 37.92
C ASN A 146 32.41 13.70 38.53
N ASN A 147 31.85 14.82 38.07
CA ASN A 147 32.14 16.14 38.62
C ASN A 147 31.70 16.26 40.09
N ALA A 148 30.52 15.72 40.44
CA ALA A 148 30.04 15.67 41.81
C ALA A 148 30.96 14.82 42.70
N LYS A 149 31.46 13.69 42.18
CA LYS A 149 32.43 12.83 42.86
C LYS A 149 33.75 13.55 43.15
N GLU A 150 34.27 14.34 42.21
CA GLU A 150 35.54 15.05 42.46
C GLU A 150 35.37 16.24 43.41
N LYS A 151 34.26 16.99 43.31
CA LYS A 151 33.91 18.02 44.32
C LYS A 151 33.81 17.41 45.73
N TYR A 152 33.25 16.21 45.84
CA TYR A 152 33.23 15.47 47.09
C TYR A 152 34.65 15.15 47.60
N ARG A 153 35.53 14.63 46.74
CA ARG A 153 36.92 14.33 47.13
C ARG A 153 37.65 15.56 47.62
N GLU A 154 37.48 16.69 46.95
CA GLU A 154 38.07 17.97 47.37
C GLU A 154 37.52 18.46 48.71
N ALA A 155 36.21 18.37 48.92
CA ALA A 155 35.58 18.75 50.19
C ALA A 155 36.12 17.88 51.34
N VAL A 156 36.17 16.56 51.17
CA VAL A 156 36.74 15.64 52.17
C VAL A 156 38.22 15.93 52.44
N ALA A 157 39.01 16.26 51.42
CA ALA A 157 40.41 16.62 51.60
C ALA A 157 40.60 17.94 52.38
N LYS A 158 39.70 18.91 52.18
CA LYS A 158 39.70 20.21 52.88
C LYS A 158 39.16 20.10 54.32
N ASP A 159 38.20 19.21 54.59
CA ASP A 159 37.48 19.10 55.86
C ASP A 159 38.19 18.28 56.95
N LYS A 160 39.49 18.03 56.79
CA LYS A 160 40.35 17.38 57.81
C LYS A 160 40.50 18.22 59.10
N LYS A 161 39.78 19.34 59.25
CA LYS A 161 39.88 20.28 60.37
C LYS A 161 38.54 20.70 61.01
N ASN A 162 37.36 20.26 60.56
CA ASN A 162 36.11 20.60 61.25
C ASN A 162 35.03 19.51 61.16
N THR A 163 34.14 19.51 62.14
CA THR A 163 33.14 18.48 62.51
C THR A 163 32.51 17.62 61.39
N MET A 164 32.68 16.30 61.50
CA MET A 164 32.13 15.19 60.67
C MET A 164 30.63 15.23 60.31
N THR A 165 29.81 16.04 60.99
CA THR A 165 28.34 16.04 60.86
C THR A 165 27.81 16.96 59.74
N THR A 166 28.53 18.03 59.40
CA THR A 166 28.11 18.98 58.34
C THR A 166 28.51 18.48 56.95
N THR A 167 29.67 17.81 56.86
CA THR A 167 30.14 17.13 55.66
C THR A 167 29.12 16.07 55.22
N GLY A 168 28.67 15.19 56.13
CA GLY A 168 27.71 14.11 55.82
C GLY A 168 26.40 14.57 55.18
N LYS A 169 25.84 15.70 55.62
CA LYS A 169 24.60 16.27 55.04
C LYS A 169 24.82 16.85 53.65
N THR A 170 25.97 17.47 53.43
CA THR A 170 26.39 17.99 52.12
C THR A 170 26.76 16.85 51.14
N ILE A 171 27.30 15.75 51.68
CA ILE A 171 27.63 14.52 50.93
C ILE A 171 26.36 13.88 50.35
N PHE A 172 25.33 13.71 51.18
CA PHE A 172 24.07 13.10 50.73
C PHE A 172 23.32 14.00 49.74
N SER A 173 23.37 15.32 49.91
CA SER A 173 22.63 16.24 49.04
C SER A 173 23.21 16.38 47.63
N ILE A 174 24.52 16.15 47.42
CA ILE A 174 25.18 16.34 46.12
C ILE A 174 25.36 15.02 45.35
N LEU A 175 25.85 13.97 46.00
CA LEU A 175 26.20 12.71 45.31
C LEU A 175 24.98 11.81 45.07
N PHE A 176 24.04 11.75 46.02
CA PHE A 176 22.90 10.84 45.93
C PHE A 176 21.99 11.15 44.73
N PRO A 177 21.58 12.41 44.47
CA PRO A 177 20.71 12.71 43.33
C PRO A 177 21.39 12.45 41.98
N SER A 178 22.68 12.81 41.83
CA SER A 178 23.41 12.60 40.57
C SER A 178 23.64 11.11 40.26
N CYS A 179 23.99 10.30 41.27
CA CYS A 179 24.15 8.86 41.09
C CYS A 179 22.81 8.15 40.87
N LEU A 180 21.74 8.55 41.56
CA LEU A 180 20.40 8.00 41.38
C LEU A 180 19.87 8.31 39.97
N ALA A 181 20.01 9.56 39.52
CA ALA A 181 19.61 9.97 38.17
C ALA A 181 20.38 9.19 37.09
N LEU A 182 21.69 8.99 37.26
CA LEU A 182 22.50 8.19 36.34
C LEU A 182 22.07 6.72 36.33
N HIS A 183 21.76 6.13 37.48
CA HIS A 183 21.33 4.74 37.59
C HIS A 183 19.97 4.50 36.92
N ILE A 184 18.99 5.38 37.17
CA ILE A 184 17.67 5.34 36.50
C ILE A 184 17.87 5.46 34.98
N LYS A 185 18.71 6.41 34.54
CA LYS A 185 18.97 6.59 33.11
C LYS A 185 19.72 5.42 32.48
N GLN A 186 20.63 4.77 33.20
CA GLN A 186 21.31 3.57 32.74
C GLN A 186 20.31 2.43 32.51
N GLN A 187 19.39 2.20 33.44
CA GLN A 187 18.31 1.21 33.29
C GLN A 187 17.42 1.52 32.07
N ASP A 188 17.04 2.78 31.92
CA ASP A 188 16.31 3.26 30.73
C ASP A 188 17.10 3.06 29.44
N THR A 189 18.44 3.01 29.46
CA THR A 189 19.26 2.87 28.25
C THR A 189 19.52 1.42 27.90
N THR A 190 19.59 0.54 28.90
CA THR A 190 19.79 -0.91 28.73
C THR A 190 18.51 -1.68 28.44
N THR A 191 17.34 -1.05 28.61
CA THR A 191 16.03 -1.63 28.28
C THR A 191 15.60 -1.38 26.83
N TRP A 192 16.35 -0.56 26.09
CA TRP A 192 16.29 -0.47 24.62
C TRP A 192 17.23 -1.49 23.97
#